data_AF-A0A514JLM2-F1
#
_entry.id   AF-A0A514JLM2-F1
#
_cell.length_a   1.000
_cell.length_b   1.000
_cell.length_c   1.000
_cell.angle_alpha   90.00
_cell.angle_beta   90.00
_cell.angle_gamma   90.00
#
_symmetry.space_group_name_H-M   'P 1'
#
loop_
_entity.id
_entity.type
_entity.pdbx_description
1 polymer ?
#
loop_
_entity_poly.entity_id
_entity_poly.type
_entity_poly.pdbx_seq_one_letter_code
_entity_poly.pdbx_strand_id
1 'polypeptide(L)'
;MSRQRLNQGPLGPARTDPPPGPDDGASRPGRFVGWLGGLGCVAAGYGVFQFLFQVLPGSLGGEAAKYLVAAVSGFGTALAAWLAAALVRARAVEAARPALPPAPPAPRAPGPLPQVLASAHDALVDQVAVVDDPDRGRLTGWSHSLGESTPSRPTSVGTAYGLHIMLDLGVPDGRLGPGELVDTLWRLRLPGGGWSARSQGAEARPEVTALVLGALARAGVPGERLAAEVDRCTAAFTRERDHAGRESTHVVTTVLRGLLRAAPRAPALPDLREALVDGAISDAGRDHLRCWGYRLHPPYGPPSPLHTAQAVVALERAARVLGESAAVRAAREDGVRWLLSCPDAPHHACLDLENLREEVRRPRPDDPSRHEVLNVRHFTATWIVRALLSPAALEVARQDGLEETWRELLDGAVAAVWARQQDGIWSWDRGDSTELRHPMWMTYQGLSALRAYAVWTCRPDGTTTA
;
A
#
# COMPACT_ATOMS: atom_id res chain seq x y z
N MET A 1 32.94 -27.52 45.77
CA MET A 1 33.78 -28.36 44.88
C MET A 1 33.87 -27.62 43.54
N SER A 2 34.80 -26.70 43.28
CA SER A 2 36.27 -26.68 43.31
C SER A 2 36.94 -27.16 42.02
N ARG A 3 37.55 -26.19 41.32
CA ARG A 3 38.79 -26.20 40.49
C ARG A 3 38.78 -26.99 39.18
N GLN A 4 38.94 -26.36 38.01
CA GLN A 4 40.15 -25.72 37.43
C GLN A 4 41.39 -26.62 37.28
N ARG A 5 41.76 -26.81 36.00
CA ARG A 5 43.09 -26.83 35.35
C ARG A 5 44.15 -27.84 35.83
N LEU A 6 44.80 -28.51 34.88
CA LEU A 6 46.18 -28.22 34.45
C LEU A 6 46.73 -29.19 33.38
N ASN A 7 47.73 -28.68 32.66
CA ASN A 7 48.78 -29.33 31.84
C ASN A 7 48.53 -29.57 30.35
N GLN A 8 49.51 -29.41 29.46
CA GLN A 8 50.71 -28.57 29.28
C GLN A 8 51.34 -29.11 27.99
N GLY A 9 51.77 -28.26 27.05
CA GLY A 9 52.63 -28.69 25.94
C GLY A 9 53.03 -27.55 24.99
N PRO A 10 54.29 -27.45 24.53
CA PRO A 10 54.94 -26.18 24.22
C PRO A 10 55.36 -25.99 22.74
N LEU A 11 55.70 -24.72 22.42
CA LEU A 11 56.60 -24.23 21.36
C LEU A 11 56.27 -24.57 19.88
N GLY A 12 55.83 -23.54 19.15
CA GLY A 12 55.68 -23.58 17.69
C GLY A 12 57.00 -23.38 16.93
N PRO A 13 57.02 -23.66 15.61
CA PRO A 13 58.10 -23.26 14.74
C PRO A 13 57.75 -22.09 13.81
N ALA A 14 58.70 -21.16 13.75
CA ALA A 14 59.23 -20.49 12.55
C ALA A 14 58.25 -19.95 11.48
N ARG A 15 58.05 -18.63 11.60
CA ARG A 15 58.08 -17.60 10.54
C ARG A 15 58.63 -18.09 9.17
N THR A 16 57.82 -17.97 8.13
CA THR A 16 58.28 -17.75 6.76
C THR A 16 57.73 -16.40 6.31
N ASP A 17 58.63 -15.44 6.15
CA ASP A 17 58.34 -14.11 5.63
C ASP A 17 57.95 -14.19 4.13
N PRO A 18 56.98 -13.39 3.66
CA PRO A 18 56.66 -13.25 2.24
C PRO A 18 57.67 -12.33 1.52
N PRO A 19 57.84 -12.48 0.19
CA PRO A 19 58.82 -11.71 -0.59
C PRO A 19 58.41 -10.23 -0.78
N PRO A 20 59.36 -9.33 -1.13
CA PRO A 20 59.19 -7.88 -1.05
C PRO A 20 58.71 -7.21 -2.34
N GLY A 21 57.91 -6.15 -2.16
CA GLY A 21 57.75 -4.98 -3.06
C GLY A 21 56.79 -5.13 -4.26
N PRO A 22 56.15 -4.05 -4.73
CA PRO A 22 56.63 -2.67 -4.61
C PRO A 22 55.76 -1.75 -3.75
N ASP A 23 56.44 -0.81 -3.09
CA ASP A 23 55.88 0.45 -2.66
C ASP A 23 55.11 1.11 -3.80
N ASP A 24 53.89 1.55 -3.54
CA ASP A 24 53.44 2.86 -3.99
C ASP A 24 52.26 3.35 -3.15
N GLY A 25 52.52 4.42 -2.42
CA GLY A 25 51.69 5.63 -2.49
C GLY A 25 50.22 5.52 -2.10
N ALA A 26 49.93 6.17 -0.97
CA ALA A 26 48.70 6.92 -0.72
C ALA A 26 47.45 6.16 -0.23
N SER A 27 47.38 5.97 1.09
CA SER A 27 46.10 6.00 1.83
C SER A 27 46.09 7.17 2.82
N ARG A 28 46.20 8.40 2.27
CA ARG A 28 45.92 9.67 2.97
C ARG A 28 44.86 10.60 2.32
N PRO A 29 43.94 10.21 1.41
CA PRO A 29 42.94 11.16 0.91
C PRO A 29 41.69 11.29 1.79
N GLY A 30 41.31 10.24 2.54
CA GLY A 30 40.00 10.19 3.20
C GLY A 30 39.75 11.22 4.31
N ARG A 31 40.80 11.63 5.04
CA ARG A 31 40.69 12.67 6.09
C ARG A 31 40.74 14.10 5.54
N PHE A 32 41.36 14.33 4.39
CA PHE A 32 41.48 15.68 3.80
C PHE A 32 40.19 16.12 3.10
N VAL A 33 39.47 15.20 2.46
CA VAL A 33 38.22 15.50 1.74
C VAL A 33 37.05 15.78 2.68
N GLY A 34 37.00 15.12 3.85
CA GLY A 34 35.99 15.40 4.88
C GLY A 34 36.13 16.77 5.54
N TRP A 35 37.36 17.30 5.64
CA TRP A 35 37.64 18.59 6.25
C TRP A 35 37.31 19.79 5.32
N LEU A 36 37.56 19.64 4.01
CA LEU A 36 37.25 20.67 3.00
C LEU A 36 35.75 20.82 2.71
N GLY A 37 34.95 19.78 2.93
CA GLY A 37 33.51 19.78 2.64
C GLY A 37 32.67 20.71 3.52
N GLY A 38 33.16 21.04 4.73
CA GLY A 38 32.49 21.95 5.66
C GLY A 38 33.13 23.34 5.73
N LEU A 39 34.47 23.42 5.80
CA LEU A 39 35.18 24.70 5.99
C LEU A 39 35.45 25.45 4.67
N GLY A 40 35.54 24.75 3.53
CA GLY A 40 35.87 25.38 2.24
C GLY A 40 34.80 26.35 1.74
N CYS A 41 33.52 26.06 1.99
CA CYS A 41 32.40 26.93 1.57
C CYS A 41 32.36 28.22 2.40
N VAL A 42 32.60 28.10 3.71
CA VAL A 42 32.67 29.26 4.62
C VAL A 42 33.89 30.12 4.30
N ALA A 43 35.04 29.50 4.00
CA ALA A 43 36.24 30.23 3.58
C ALA A 43 36.04 30.98 2.26
N ALA A 44 35.35 30.38 1.27
CA ALA A 44 35.03 31.04 0.02
C ALA A 44 34.09 32.24 0.22
N GLY A 45 33.04 32.08 1.03
CA GLY A 45 32.14 33.18 1.38
C GLY A 45 32.83 34.30 2.15
N TYR A 46 33.70 33.95 3.10
CA TYR A 46 34.48 34.93 3.86
C TYR A 46 35.50 35.67 2.98
N GLY A 47 36.13 34.98 2.02
CA GLY A 47 37.01 35.62 1.04
C GLY A 47 36.29 36.66 0.19
N VAL A 48 35.10 36.34 -0.31
CA VAL A 48 34.27 37.29 -1.08
C VAL A 48 33.80 38.45 -0.21
N PHE A 49 33.40 38.19 1.05
CA PHE A 49 33.08 39.23 2.01
C PHE A 49 34.25 40.20 2.19
N GLN A 50 35.46 39.70 2.52
CA GLN A 50 36.63 40.53 2.75
C GLN A 50 37.03 41.32 1.50
N PHE A 51 37.01 40.68 0.33
CA PHE A 51 37.34 41.35 -0.94
C PHE A 51 36.38 42.50 -1.24
N LEU A 52 35.07 42.25 -1.18
CA LEU A 52 34.07 43.28 -1.44
C LEU A 52 34.09 44.38 -0.39
N PHE A 53 34.32 44.04 0.87
CA PHE A 53 34.42 45.04 1.93
C PHE A 53 35.58 46.02 1.69
N GLN A 54 36.71 45.55 1.17
CA GLN A 54 37.88 46.37 0.86
C GLN A 54 37.74 47.17 -0.45
N VAL A 55 37.06 46.60 -1.46
CA VAL A 55 36.98 47.18 -2.81
C VAL A 55 35.79 48.15 -2.95
N LEU A 56 34.72 47.98 -2.18
CA LEU A 56 33.54 48.84 -2.29
C LEU A 56 33.85 50.28 -1.85
N PRO A 57 33.54 51.30 -2.69
CA PRO A 57 33.90 52.69 -2.42
C PRO A 57 33.12 53.29 -1.26
N GLY A 58 33.76 54.20 -0.51
CA GLY A 58 33.18 54.94 0.64
C GLY A 58 31.86 55.67 0.36
N SER A 59 31.56 55.93 -0.91
CA SER A 59 30.36 56.64 -1.38
C SER A 59 29.07 55.82 -1.34
N LEU A 60 29.14 54.51 -1.10
CA LEU A 60 27.97 53.65 -0.91
C LEU A 60 27.35 53.88 0.47
N GLY A 61 26.51 54.91 0.63
CA GLY A 61 25.55 55.05 1.73
C GLY A 61 26.05 54.94 3.18
N GLY A 62 27.36 54.95 3.42
CA GLY A 62 27.99 54.72 4.74
C GLY A 62 28.47 53.27 4.96
N GLU A 63 29.24 53.05 6.02
CA GLU A 63 29.84 51.73 6.31
C GLU A 63 28.81 50.60 6.44
N ALA A 64 27.63 50.89 6.97
CA ALA A 64 26.57 49.90 7.14
C ALA A 64 26.12 49.28 5.79
N ALA A 65 26.04 50.09 4.73
CA ALA A 65 25.66 49.60 3.41
C ALA A 65 26.77 48.72 2.79
N LYS A 66 28.05 49.06 3.02
CA LYS A 66 29.17 48.20 2.59
C LYS A 66 29.16 46.85 3.30
N TYR A 67 28.96 46.85 4.61
CA TYR A 67 28.85 45.62 5.39
C TYR A 67 27.69 44.75 4.90
N LEU A 68 26.52 45.35 4.63
CA LEU A 68 25.36 44.63 4.14
C LEU A 68 25.64 43.96 2.78
N VAL A 69 26.16 44.71 1.80
CA VAL A 69 26.45 44.19 0.45
C VAL A 69 27.52 43.10 0.49
N ALA A 70 28.61 43.33 1.23
CA ALA A 70 29.66 42.35 1.39
C ALA A 70 29.15 41.09 2.09
N ALA A 71 28.32 41.23 3.15
CA ALA A 71 27.77 40.11 3.91
C ALA A 71 26.83 39.26 3.06
N VAL A 72 25.85 39.88 2.40
CA VAL A 72 24.90 39.18 1.53
C VAL A 72 25.63 38.45 0.41
N SER A 73 26.63 39.08 -0.20
CA SER A 73 27.42 38.46 -1.28
C SER A 73 28.30 37.31 -0.78
N GLY A 74 28.91 37.45 0.40
CA GLY A 74 29.67 36.40 1.05
C GLY A 74 28.81 35.18 1.42
N PHE A 75 27.64 35.40 2.02
CA PHE A 75 26.69 34.35 2.34
C PHE A 75 26.15 33.65 1.09
N GLY A 76 25.77 34.43 0.06
CA GLY A 76 25.33 33.87 -1.23
C GLY A 76 26.39 32.98 -1.87
N THR A 77 27.66 33.40 -1.81
CA THR A 77 28.78 32.62 -2.34
C THR A 77 29.02 31.33 -1.55
N ALA A 78 28.99 31.39 -0.21
CA ALA A 78 29.13 30.20 0.63
C ALA A 78 28.00 29.19 0.37
N LEU A 79 26.76 29.66 0.22
CA LEU A 79 25.61 28.81 -0.07
C LEU A 79 25.72 28.18 -1.46
N ALA A 80 26.10 28.94 -2.48
CA ALA A 80 26.28 28.43 -3.84
C ALA A 80 27.40 27.38 -3.90
N ALA A 81 28.53 27.63 -3.23
CA ALA A 81 29.63 26.66 -3.13
C ALA A 81 29.20 25.38 -2.41
N TRP A 82 28.40 25.50 -1.34
CA TRP A 82 27.87 24.36 -0.61
C TRP A 82 26.90 23.52 -1.45
N LEU A 83 25.99 24.16 -2.18
CA LEU A 83 25.05 23.50 -3.09
C LEU A 83 25.78 22.79 -4.24
N ALA A 84 26.80 23.43 -4.84
CA ALA A 84 27.62 22.82 -5.88
C ALA A 84 28.38 21.60 -5.35
N ALA A 85 28.97 21.69 -4.16
CA ALA A 85 29.65 20.57 -3.51
C ALA A 85 28.66 19.44 -3.14
N ALA A 86 27.43 19.77 -2.72
CA ALA A 86 26.38 18.79 -2.47
C ALA A 86 25.95 18.05 -3.75
N LEU A 87 25.79 18.77 -4.86
CA LEU A 87 25.49 18.20 -6.18
C LEU A 87 26.61 17.28 -6.68
N VAL A 88 27.87 17.68 -6.53
CA VAL A 88 29.02 16.84 -6.89
C VAL A 88 29.09 15.59 -6.01
N ARG A 89 28.81 15.71 -4.70
CA ARG A 89 28.73 14.55 -3.81
C ARG A 89 27.59 13.61 -4.18
N ALA A 90 26.41 14.13 -4.52
CA ALA A 90 25.28 13.32 -4.96
C ALA A 90 25.63 12.53 -6.24
N ARG A 91 26.25 13.19 -7.22
CA ARG A 91 26.72 12.54 -8.46
C ARG A 91 27.87 11.56 -8.24
N ALA A 92 28.77 11.83 -7.31
CA ALA A 92 29.87 10.92 -6.97
C ALA A 92 29.37 9.67 -6.22
N VAL A 93 28.34 9.78 -5.38
CA VAL A 93 27.66 8.64 -4.76
C VAL A 93 26.92 7.80 -5.81
N GLU A 94 26.34 8.44 -6.82
CA GLU A 94 25.70 7.77 -7.95
C GLU A 94 26.72 7.05 -8.85
N ALA A 95 27.88 7.66 -9.11
CA ALA A 95 28.98 7.09 -9.91
C ALA A 95 29.82 6.04 -9.16
N ALA A 96 29.89 6.10 -7.83
CA ALA A 96 30.62 5.14 -6.99
C ALA A 96 29.78 3.93 -6.55
N ARG A 97 28.54 3.79 -7.05
CA ARG A 97 27.80 2.53 -6.92
C ARG A 97 28.61 1.42 -7.60
N PRO A 98 29.03 0.36 -6.89
CA PRO A 98 29.67 -0.78 -7.54
C PRO A 98 28.74 -1.34 -8.60
N ALA A 99 29.30 -1.70 -9.75
CA ALA A 99 28.56 -2.35 -10.83
C ALA A 99 27.76 -3.52 -10.25
N LEU A 100 26.45 -3.45 -10.38
CA LEU A 100 25.56 -4.55 -10.05
C LEU A 100 26.05 -5.80 -10.81
N PRO A 101 26.01 -7.00 -10.19
CA PRO A 101 26.09 -8.24 -10.96
C PRO A 101 25.10 -8.16 -12.14
N PRO A 102 25.40 -8.83 -13.28
CA PRO A 102 24.58 -8.72 -14.48
C PRO A 102 23.11 -8.81 -14.09
N ALA A 103 22.35 -7.80 -14.50
CA ALA A 103 20.95 -7.70 -14.16
C ALA A 103 20.31 -9.08 -14.36
N PRO A 104 19.55 -9.63 -13.39
CA PRO A 104 18.65 -10.72 -13.73
C PRO A 104 17.88 -10.28 -14.99
N PRO A 105 17.65 -11.20 -15.95
CA PRO A 105 17.02 -10.83 -17.22
C PRO A 105 15.84 -9.93 -16.89
N ALA A 106 15.78 -8.79 -17.59
CA ALA A 106 14.73 -7.78 -17.42
C ALA A 106 13.41 -8.50 -17.15
N PRO A 107 12.64 -8.12 -16.11
CA PRO A 107 11.38 -8.79 -15.81
C PRO A 107 10.64 -8.93 -17.12
N ARG A 108 10.34 -10.18 -17.50
CA ARG A 108 9.62 -10.48 -18.73
C ARG A 108 8.50 -9.47 -18.79
N ALA A 109 8.44 -8.69 -19.88
CA ALA A 109 7.33 -7.78 -20.13
C ALA A 109 6.06 -8.55 -19.75
N PRO A 110 5.18 -7.98 -18.90
CA PRO A 110 4.03 -8.71 -18.39
C PRO A 110 3.36 -9.40 -19.56
N GLY A 111 3.28 -10.73 -19.48
CA GLY A 111 2.65 -11.51 -20.53
C GLY A 111 1.24 -10.96 -20.77
N PRO A 112 0.66 -11.11 -21.99
CA PRO A 112 -0.73 -10.75 -22.22
C PRO A 112 -1.58 -11.27 -21.06
N LEU A 113 -2.50 -10.45 -20.52
CA LEU A 113 -3.23 -10.73 -19.28
C LEU A 113 -3.62 -12.21 -19.06
N PRO A 114 -4.10 -12.98 -20.06
CA PRO A 114 -4.32 -14.43 -19.92
C PRO A 114 -3.14 -15.22 -19.34
N GLN A 115 -1.89 -14.93 -19.71
CA GLN A 115 -0.70 -15.59 -19.17
C GLN A 115 -0.48 -15.25 -17.68
N VAL A 116 -0.78 -14.02 -17.28
CA VAL A 116 -0.68 -13.57 -15.89
C VAL A 116 -1.76 -14.23 -15.05
N LEU A 117 -2.98 -14.36 -15.59
CA LEU A 117 -4.07 -15.11 -14.94
C LEU A 117 -3.72 -16.60 -14.79
N ALA A 118 -3.14 -17.23 -15.81
CA ALA A 118 -2.69 -18.62 -15.75
C ALA A 118 -1.55 -18.81 -14.74
N SER A 119 -0.54 -17.93 -14.78
CA SER A 119 0.58 -17.97 -13.83
C SER A 119 0.11 -17.77 -12.38
N ALA A 120 -0.87 -16.89 -12.17
CA ALA A 120 -1.46 -16.68 -10.85
C ALA A 120 -2.22 -17.92 -10.36
N HIS A 121 -2.95 -18.59 -11.26
CA HIS A 121 -3.61 -19.84 -10.96
C HIS A 121 -2.61 -20.91 -10.51
N ASP A 122 -1.56 -21.14 -11.30
CA ASP A 122 -0.54 -22.14 -11.00
C ASP A 122 0.17 -21.85 -9.68
N ALA A 123 0.60 -20.60 -9.47
CA ALA A 123 1.26 -20.19 -8.24
C ALA A 123 0.36 -20.34 -6.99
N LEU A 124 -0.95 -20.18 -7.13
CA LEU A 124 -1.92 -20.38 -6.05
C LEU A 124 -2.15 -21.86 -5.74
N VAL A 125 -2.28 -22.70 -6.78
CA VAL A 125 -2.44 -24.15 -6.61
C VAL A 125 -1.18 -24.74 -5.96
N ASP A 126 0.00 -24.34 -6.40
CA ASP A 126 1.27 -24.84 -5.88
C ASP A 126 1.50 -24.48 -4.40
N GLN A 127 0.88 -23.40 -3.93
CA GLN A 127 1.05 -22.88 -2.57
C GLN A 127 -0.17 -23.09 -1.68
N VAL A 128 -1.16 -23.89 -2.11
CA VAL A 128 -2.28 -24.24 -1.24
C VAL A 128 -1.79 -25.13 -0.10
N ALA A 129 -2.14 -24.76 1.13
CA ALA A 129 -1.87 -25.54 2.32
C ALA A 129 -3.06 -26.46 2.61
N VAL A 130 -2.77 -27.74 2.83
CA VAL A 130 -3.71 -28.74 3.34
C VAL A 130 -3.20 -29.20 4.70
N VAL A 131 -3.97 -28.92 5.75
CA VAL A 131 -3.58 -29.19 7.14
C VAL A 131 -4.71 -29.93 7.85
N ASP A 132 -4.40 -31.07 8.45
CA ASP A 132 -5.33 -31.76 9.36
C ASP A 132 -5.24 -31.12 10.75
N ASP A 133 -6.21 -30.27 11.07
CA ASP A 133 -6.30 -29.65 12.39
C ASP A 133 -7.07 -30.55 13.36
N PRO A 134 -6.54 -30.80 14.58
CA PRO A 134 -7.17 -31.73 15.52
C PRO A 134 -8.57 -31.28 15.97
N ASP A 135 -8.84 -29.98 16.02
CA ASP A 135 -10.11 -29.44 16.53
C ASP A 135 -11.10 -29.14 15.40
N ARG A 136 -10.59 -28.80 14.21
CA ARG A 136 -11.39 -28.27 13.08
C ARG A 136 -11.45 -29.23 11.89
N GLY A 137 -10.72 -30.34 11.94
CA GLY A 137 -10.57 -31.28 10.84
C GLY A 137 -9.68 -30.74 9.72
N ARG A 138 -9.80 -31.31 8.52
CA ARG A 138 -9.00 -30.92 7.35
C ARG A 138 -9.27 -29.46 6.93
N LEU A 139 -8.24 -28.66 6.77
CA LEU A 139 -8.29 -27.28 6.30
C LEU A 139 -7.53 -27.18 4.98
N THR A 140 -8.18 -26.64 3.94
CA THR A 140 -7.58 -26.37 2.63
C THR A 140 -7.66 -24.87 2.34
N GLY A 141 -6.52 -24.23 2.09
CA GLY A 141 -6.50 -22.80 1.76
C GLY A 141 -5.12 -22.19 1.87
N TRP A 142 -5.03 -20.90 2.17
CA TRP A 142 -3.75 -20.18 2.20
C TRP A 142 -3.54 -19.44 3.52
N SER A 143 -2.26 -19.29 3.88
CA SER A 143 -1.78 -18.32 4.85
C SER A 143 -2.08 -16.88 4.40
N HIS A 144 -1.77 -15.90 5.24
CA HIS A 144 -2.03 -14.50 4.93
C HIS A 144 -1.16 -14.01 3.74
N SER A 145 0.07 -14.51 3.67
CA SER A 145 0.98 -14.31 2.54
C SER A 145 1.47 -15.64 2.00
N LEU A 146 1.63 -15.70 0.68
CA LEU A 146 2.30 -16.79 -0.02
C LEU A 146 3.77 -16.84 0.38
N GLY A 147 4.31 -18.06 0.50
CA GLY A 147 5.68 -18.29 0.97
C GLY A 147 5.93 -18.04 2.48
N GLU A 148 4.89 -17.88 3.31
CA GLU A 148 5.06 -17.83 4.78
C GLU A 148 5.67 -19.15 5.30
N SER A 149 6.50 -19.04 6.34
CA SER A 149 7.30 -20.13 6.91
C SER A 149 6.52 -21.42 7.14
N THR A 150 7.15 -22.55 6.81
CA THR A 150 6.57 -23.88 6.90
C THR A 150 6.51 -24.41 8.34
N PRO A 151 5.41 -25.08 8.75
CA PRO A 151 4.21 -25.36 7.96
C PRO A 151 3.28 -24.13 7.85
N SER A 152 2.93 -23.78 6.61
CA SER A 152 1.92 -22.76 6.34
C SER A 152 0.54 -23.29 6.71
N ARG A 153 -0.25 -22.50 7.43
CA ARG A 153 -1.60 -22.86 7.87
C ARG A 153 -2.65 -21.96 7.24
N PRO A 154 -3.76 -22.50 6.71
CA PRO A 154 -4.86 -21.70 6.20
C PRO A 154 -5.39 -20.69 7.23
N THR A 155 -5.60 -19.45 6.79
CA THR A 155 -6.21 -18.36 7.57
C THR A 155 -7.51 -17.90 6.93
N SER A 156 -8.41 -17.28 7.70
CA SER A 156 -9.69 -16.79 7.18
C SER A 156 -9.47 -15.76 6.06
N VAL A 157 -8.52 -14.84 6.26
CA VAL A 157 -8.21 -13.77 5.30
C VAL A 157 -7.55 -14.31 4.05
N GLY A 158 -6.49 -15.12 4.20
CA GLY A 158 -5.78 -15.73 3.07
C GLY A 158 -6.72 -16.58 2.21
N THR A 159 -7.53 -17.43 2.86
CA THR A 159 -8.49 -18.31 2.20
C THR A 159 -9.64 -17.55 1.55
N ALA A 160 -10.16 -16.48 2.17
CA ALA A 160 -11.21 -15.66 1.56
C ALA A 160 -10.73 -14.92 0.31
N TYR A 161 -9.51 -14.35 0.35
CA TYR A 161 -8.91 -13.76 -0.85
C TYR A 161 -8.60 -14.81 -1.92
N GLY A 162 -8.08 -15.97 -1.54
CA GLY A 162 -7.86 -17.08 -2.45
C GLY A 162 -9.15 -17.54 -3.13
N LEU A 163 -10.24 -17.72 -2.38
CA LEU A 163 -11.56 -18.03 -2.94
C LEU A 163 -12.04 -16.94 -3.90
N HIS A 164 -11.86 -15.66 -3.56
CA HIS A 164 -12.17 -14.58 -4.49
C HIS A 164 -11.37 -14.66 -5.79
N ILE A 165 -10.07 -14.96 -5.71
CA ILE A 165 -9.21 -15.13 -6.89
C ILE A 165 -9.69 -16.32 -7.72
N MET A 166 -9.93 -17.48 -7.10
CA MET A 166 -10.39 -18.68 -7.80
C MET A 166 -11.70 -18.45 -8.57
N LEU A 167 -12.63 -17.69 -7.96
CA LEU A 167 -13.88 -17.29 -8.61
C LEU A 167 -13.68 -16.25 -9.72
N ASP A 168 -12.63 -15.42 -9.66
CA ASP A 168 -12.26 -14.49 -10.74
C ASP A 168 -11.59 -15.20 -11.92
N LEU A 169 -10.81 -16.26 -11.64
CA LEU A 169 -10.08 -17.06 -12.64
C LEU A 169 -10.95 -18.14 -13.30
N GLY A 170 -12.09 -18.51 -12.70
CA GLY A 170 -13.06 -19.44 -13.30
C GLY A 170 -12.76 -20.93 -13.12
N VAL A 171 -11.91 -21.30 -12.14
CA VAL A 171 -11.55 -22.70 -11.78
C VAL A 171 -11.20 -23.56 -13.00
N PRO A 172 -10.13 -23.22 -13.74
CA PRO A 172 -9.89 -23.72 -15.10
C PRO A 172 -9.64 -25.24 -15.21
N ASP A 173 -9.15 -25.90 -14.16
CA ASP A 173 -8.70 -27.30 -14.24
C ASP A 173 -9.18 -28.22 -13.09
N GLY A 174 -10.02 -27.69 -12.18
CA GLY A 174 -10.59 -28.47 -11.08
C GLY A 174 -9.62 -28.92 -9.98
N ARG A 175 -8.33 -28.53 -10.03
CA ARG A 175 -7.33 -28.90 -8.99
C ARG A 175 -7.69 -28.37 -7.60
N LEU A 176 -8.48 -27.31 -7.54
CA LEU A 176 -8.95 -26.72 -6.29
C LEU A 176 -10.45 -26.38 -6.38
N GLY A 177 -11.26 -27.07 -5.58
CA GLY A 177 -12.70 -26.87 -5.54
C GLY A 177 -13.09 -25.67 -4.67
N PRO A 178 -13.92 -24.73 -5.16
CA PRO A 178 -14.46 -23.64 -4.33
C PRO A 178 -15.21 -24.15 -3.08
N GLY A 179 -15.85 -25.32 -3.17
CA GLY A 179 -16.54 -25.96 -2.05
C GLY A 179 -15.62 -26.28 -0.87
N GLU A 180 -14.40 -26.77 -1.13
CA GLU A 180 -13.43 -27.08 -0.07
C GLU A 180 -12.95 -25.81 0.66
N LEU A 181 -12.79 -24.71 -0.09
CA LEU A 181 -12.44 -23.40 0.46
C LEU A 181 -13.59 -22.82 1.30
N VAL A 182 -14.83 -22.97 0.82
CA VAL A 182 -16.04 -22.60 1.57
C VAL A 182 -16.14 -23.37 2.88
N ASP A 183 -15.94 -24.69 2.85
CA ASP A 183 -15.95 -25.53 4.05
C ASP A 183 -14.83 -25.17 5.02
N THR A 184 -13.64 -24.87 4.49
CA THR A 184 -12.51 -24.39 5.31
C THR A 184 -12.85 -23.07 6.00
N LEU A 185 -13.45 -22.11 5.30
CA LEU A 185 -13.91 -20.86 5.91
C LEU A 185 -14.91 -21.13 7.03
N TRP A 186 -15.88 -22.03 6.85
CA TRP A 186 -16.80 -22.40 7.93
C TRP A 186 -16.11 -23.08 9.11
N ARG A 187 -15.13 -23.95 8.87
CA ARG A 187 -14.30 -24.55 9.94
C ARG A 187 -13.41 -23.53 10.65
N LEU A 188 -13.07 -22.43 9.96
CA LEU A 188 -12.30 -21.33 10.53
C LEU A 188 -13.13 -20.36 11.39
N ARG A 189 -14.46 -20.46 11.35
CA ARG A 189 -15.39 -19.65 12.16
C ARG A 189 -15.10 -19.85 13.66
N LEU A 190 -15.13 -18.76 14.41
CA LEU A 190 -14.92 -18.81 15.87
C LEU A 190 -16.18 -19.34 16.60
N PRO A 191 -16.04 -19.89 17.83
CA PRO A 191 -17.17 -20.41 18.60
C PRO A 191 -18.31 -19.39 18.78
N GLY A 192 -17.96 -18.12 19.05
CA GLY A 192 -18.92 -17.01 19.21
C GLY A 192 -19.54 -16.49 17.90
N GLY A 193 -19.10 -17.01 16.75
CA GLY A 193 -19.40 -16.46 15.43
C GLY A 193 -18.33 -15.52 14.91
N GLY A 194 -18.41 -15.21 13.63
CA GLY A 194 -17.47 -14.39 12.88
C GLY A 194 -16.11 -15.04 12.67
N TRP A 195 -15.19 -14.23 12.13
CA TRP A 195 -13.85 -14.65 11.75
C TRP A 195 -12.80 -13.64 12.23
N SER A 196 -11.63 -14.16 12.57
CA SER A 196 -10.44 -13.39 12.90
C SER A 196 -9.43 -13.41 11.75
N ALA A 197 -8.53 -12.42 11.72
CA ALA A 197 -7.57 -12.26 10.63
C ALA A 197 -6.59 -13.43 10.50
N ARG A 198 -6.22 -14.04 11.63
CA ARG A 198 -5.32 -15.19 11.74
C ARG A 198 -6.08 -16.37 12.29
N SER A 199 -5.69 -17.60 11.92
CA SER A 199 -6.31 -18.83 12.40
C SER A 199 -6.30 -18.99 13.94
N GLN A 200 -5.35 -18.35 14.63
CA GLN A 200 -5.25 -18.31 16.09
C GLN A 200 -5.81 -17.01 16.72
N GLY A 201 -6.42 -16.11 15.95
CA GLY A 201 -7.04 -14.92 16.51
C GLY A 201 -8.24 -15.33 17.36
N ALA A 202 -8.25 -14.91 18.63
CA ALA A 202 -9.29 -15.26 19.59
C ALA A 202 -10.62 -14.52 19.37
N GLU A 203 -10.60 -13.43 18.61
CA GLU A 203 -11.74 -12.53 18.43
C GLU A 203 -12.12 -12.29 16.98
N ALA A 204 -13.42 -12.36 16.72
CA ALA A 204 -13.96 -11.96 15.44
C ALA A 204 -13.85 -10.45 15.26
N ARG A 205 -13.43 -10.04 14.05
CA ARG A 205 -13.38 -8.62 13.67
C ARG A 205 -14.40 -8.34 12.57
N PRO A 206 -15.17 -7.23 12.64
CA PRO A 206 -16.19 -6.93 11.63
C PRO A 206 -15.66 -6.88 10.20
N GLU A 207 -14.49 -6.25 9.96
CA GLU A 207 -13.88 -6.18 8.64
C GLU A 207 -13.50 -7.54 8.06
N VAL A 208 -12.99 -8.45 8.90
CA VAL A 208 -12.63 -9.81 8.48
C VAL A 208 -13.89 -10.64 8.26
N THR A 209 -14.87 -10.52 9.15
CA THR A 209 -16.15 -11.20 9.05
C THR A 209 -16.88 -10.79 7.77
N ALA A 210 -16.96 -9.50 7.47
CA ALA A 210 -17.58 -8.99 6.25
C ALA A 210 -16.82 -9.40 4.98
N LEU A 211 -15.49 -9.48 5.01
CA LEU A 211 -14.68 -10.04 3.91
C LEU A 211 -15.07 -11.51 3.65
N VAL A 212 -15.10 -12.34 4.68
CA VAL A 212 -15.44 -13.77 4.57
C VAL A 212 -16.89 -13.94 4.10
N LEU A 213 -17.85 -13.22 4.68
CA LEU A 213 -19.25 -13.23 4.25
C LEU A 213 -19.38 -12.85 2.77
N GLY A 214 -18.65 -11.83 2.32
CA GLY A 214 -18.61 -11.43 0.92
C GLY A 214 -18.00 -12.50 0.00
N ALA A 215 -17.03 -13.27 0.47
CA ALA A 215 -16.45 -14.40 -0.27
C ALA A 215 -17.42 -15.59 -0.36
N LEU A 216 -18.06 -15.96 0.76
CA LEU A 216 -19.05 -17.03 0.82
C LEU A 216 -20.28 -16.72 -0.06
N ALA A 217 -20.80 -15.49 0.00
CA ALA A 217 -21.92 -15.07 -0.84
C ALA A 217 -21.55 -15.12 -2.33
N ARG A 218 -20.33 -14.70 -2.69
CA ARG A 218 -19.82 -14.81 -4.07
C ARG A 218 -19.70 -16.25 -4.55
N ALA A 219 -19.38 -17.18 -3.64
CA ALA A 219 -19.30 -18.60 -3.92
C ALA A 219 -20.69 -19.29 -3.99
N GLY A 220 -21.78 -18.53 -3.86
CA GLY A 220 -23.15 -19.05 -3.97
C GLY A 220 -23.73 -19.62 -2.67
N VAL A 221 -23.12 -19.34 -1.51
CA VAL A 221 -23.71 -19.73 -0.22
C VAL A 221 -25.05 -18.99 -0.02
N PRO A 222 -26.16 -19.70 0.26
CA PRO A 222 -27.48 -19.07 0.42
C PRO A 222 -27.50 -18.05 1.55
N GLY A 223 -28.22 -16.94 1.34
CA GLY A 223 -28.34 -15.85 2.33
C GLY A 223 -28.88 -16.30 3.68
N GLU A 224 -29.78 -17.28 3.72
CA GLU A 224 -30.31 -17.87 4.96
C GLU A 224 -29.22 -18.48 5.84
N ARG A 225 -28.21 -19.12 5.23
CA ARG A 225 -27.07 -19.69 5.93
C ARG A 225 -26.09 -18.61 6.42
N LEU A 226 -26.08 -17.44 5.78
CA LEU A 226 -25.24 -16.30 6.17
C LEU A 226 -25.91 -15.41 7.22
N ALA A 227 -27.24 -15.44 7.34
CA ALA A 227 -28.04 -14.50 8.12
C ALA A 227 -27.57 -14.36 9.57
N ALA A 228 -27.35 -15.47 10.28
CA ALA A 228 -26.91 -15.44 11.68
C ALA A 228 -25.54 -14.76 11.86
N GLU A 229 -24.62 -14.91 10.90
CA GLU A 229 -23.31 -14.27 10.96
C GLU A 229 -23.35 -12.80 10.53
N VAL A 230 -24.27 -12.45 9.61
CA VAL A 230 -24.57 -11.07 9.26
C VAL A 230 -25.12 -10.31 10.47
N ASP A 231 -26.06 -10.91 11.20
CA ASP A 231 -26.65 -10.31 12.40
C ASP A 231 -25.61 -10.11 13.50
N ARG A 232 -24.74 -11.10 13.73
CA ARG A 232 -23.62 -10.96 14.67
C ARG A 232 -22.64 -9.87 14.23
N CYS A 233 -22.30 -9.83 12.94
CA CYS A 233 -21.39 -8.82 12.40
C CYS A 233 -21.95 -7.41 12.56
N THR A 234 -23.23 -7.18 12.23
CA THR A 234 -23.87 -5.87 12.35
C THR A 234 -24.07 -5.47 13.80
N ALA A 235 -24.47 -6.40 14.67
CA ALA A 235 -24.60 -6.16 16.10
C ALA A 235 -23.25 -5.86 16.80
N ALA A 236 -22.14 -6.40 16.29
CA ALA A 236 -20.80 -6.10 16.80
C ALA A 236 -20.23 -4.79 16.23
N PHE A 237 -20.72 -4.34 15.07
CA PHE A 237 -20.20 -3.17 14.36
C PHE A 237 -21.04 -1.89 14.58
N THR A 238 -21.17 -1.52 15.85
CA THR A 238 -21.79 -0.26 16.30
C THR A 238 -20.74 0.66 16.93
N ARG A 239 -21.07 1.94 17.15
CA ARG A 239 -20.12 2.90 17.76
C ARG A 239 -19.75 2.50 19.19
N GLU A 240 -20.67 1.89 19.90
CA GLU A 240 -20.52 1.47 21.30
C GLU A 240 -19.63 0.23 21.43
N ARG A 241 -19.65 -0.66 20.42
CA ARG A 241 -18.97 -1.96 20.46
C ARG A 241 -17.68 -2.02 19.65
N ASP A 242 -17.58 -1.26 18.57
CA ASP A 242 -16.36 -1.15 17.76
C ASP A 242 -16.11 0.29 17.33
N HIS A 243 -15.92 1.19 18.31
CA HIS A 243 -15.62 2.60 18.07
C HIS A 243 -14.47 2.79 17.08
N ALA A 244 -13.34 2.10 17.29
CA ALA A 244 -12.17 2.20 16.44
C ALA A 244 -12.45 1.77 14.98
N GLY A 245 -13.21 0.70 14.78
CA GLY A 245 -13.63 0.27 13.45
C GLY A 245 -14.63 1.23 12.80
N ARG A 246 -15.57 1.78 13.58
CA ARG A 246 -16.57 2.75 13.08
C ARG A 246 -15.98 4.07 12.67
N GLU A 247 -14.85 4.47 13.26
CA GLU A 247 -14.11 5.65 12.86
C GLU A 247 -13.21 5.41 11.64
N SER A 248 -12.78 4.18 11.37
CA SER A 248 -11.85 3.89 10.27
C SER A 248 -12.56 3.83 8.93
N THR A 249 -12.14 4.67 7.98
CA THR A 249 -12.66 4.67 6.61
C THR A 249 -12.46 3.30 5.94
N HIS A 250 -11.30 2.69 6.13
CA HIS A 250 -11.01 1.36 5.60
C HIS A 250 -11.97 0.28 6.15
N VAL A 251 -12.17 0.25 7.46
CA VAL A 251 -13.03 -0.75 8.10
C VAL A 251 -14.49 -0.57 7.66
N VAL A 252 -15.01 0.66 7.71
CA VAL A 252 -16.39 0.96 7.28
C VAL A 252 -16.61 0.61 5.81
N THR A 253 -15.71 1.00 4.91
CA THR A 253 -15.84 0.65 3.48
C THR A 253 -15.72 -0.86 3.23
N THR A 254 -14.92 -1.57 4.02
CA THR A 254 -14.80 -3.03 3.93
C THR A 254 -16.07 -3.73 4.40
N VAL A 255 -16.61 -3.34 5.56
CA VAL A 255 -17.86 -3.89 6.10
C VAL A 255 -19.03 -3.59 5.16
N LEU A 256 -19.18 -2.34 4.73
CA LEU A 256 -20.23 -1.94 3.79
C LEU A 256 -20.20 -2.80 2.52
N ARG A 257 -19.03 -2.94 1.87
CA ARG A 257 -18.92 -3.72 0.63
C ARG A 257 -19.12 -5.23 0.83
N GLY A 258 -18.71 -5.78 1.97
CA GLY A 258 -18.95 -7.17 2.32
C GLY A 258 -20.44 -7.44 2.51
N LEU A 259 -21.12 -6.60 3.29
CA LEU A 259 -22.55 -6.71 3.57
C LEU A 259 -23.41 -6.44 2.34
N LEU A 260 -23.08 -5.47 1.48
CA LEU A 260 -23.79 -5.23 0.22
C LEU A 260 -23.86 -6.48 -0.66
N ARG A 261 -22.84 -7.35 -0.56
CA ARG A 261 -22.81 -8.62 -1.29
C ARG A 261 -23.50 -9.75 -0.54
N ALA A 262 -23.26 -9.88 0.76
CA ALA A 262 -23.75 -11.01 1.55
C ALA A 262 -25.20 -10.87 2.02
N ALA A 263 -25.65 -9.65 2.30
CA ALA A 263 -26.96 -9.34 2.82
C ALA A 263 -27.40 -7.94 2.32
N PRO A 264 -27.77 -7.80 1.02
CA PRO A 264 -28.11 -6.51 0.42
C PRO A 264 -29.33 -5.80 1.04
N ARG A 265 -30.08 -6.50 1.90
CA ARG A 265 -31.23 -5.98 2.65
C ARG A 265 -30.92 -5.74 4.13
N ALA A 266 -29.67 -5.86 4.55
CA ALA A 266 -29.30 -5.67 5.95
C ALA A 266 -29.60 -4.22 6.39
N PRO A 267 -30.28 -4.03 7.54
CA PRO A 267 -30.72 -2.70 7.99
C PRO A 267 -29.56 -1.77 8.34
N ALA A 268 -28.36 -2.30 8.58
CA ALA A 268 -27.16 -1.50 8.84
C ALA A 268 -26.59 -0.79 7.59
N LEU A 269 -27.00 -1.17 6.37
CA LEU A 269 -26.40 -0.67 5.14
C LEU A 269 -26.63 0.84 4.91
N PRO A 270 -27.85 1.40 5.09
CA PRO A 270 -28.06 2.84 5.02
C PRO A 270 -27.17 3.61 6.00
N ASP A 271 -27.12 3.20 7.27
CA ASP A 271 -26.32 3.87 8.31
C ASP A 271 -24.81 3.88 7.99
N LEU A 272 -24.31 2.80 7.38
CA LEU A 272 -22.92 2.72 6.93
C LEU A 272 -22.64 3.64 5.74
N ARG A 273 -23.58 3.76 4.81
CA ARG A 273 -23.48 4.66 3.66
C ARG A 273 -23.50 6.12 4.13
N GLU A 274 -24.44 6.49 5.00
CA GLU A 274 -24.52 7.87 5.52
C GLU A 274 -23.29 8.22 6.34
N ALA A 275 -22.76 7.29 7.16
CA ALA A 275 -21.51 7.52 7.88
C ALA A 275 -20.31 7.82 6.97
N LEU A 276 -20.27 7.26 5.74
CA LEU A 276 -19.27 7.61 4.75
C LEU A 276 -19.50 9.00 4.16
N VAL A 277 -20.75 9.35 3.84
CA VAL A 277 -21.08 10.68 3.30
C VAL A 277 -20.76 11.77 4.33
N ASP A 278 -21.16 11.57 5.58
CA ASP A 278 -20.93 12.51 6.68
C ASP A 278 -19.44 12.62 7.06
N GLY A 279 -18.67 11.55 6.86
CA GLY A 279 -17.24 11.50 7.14
C GLY A 279 -16.35 12.09 6.04
N ALA A 280 -16.93 12.63 4.97
CA ALA A 280 -16.19 13.32 3.92
C ALA A 280 -15.67 14.67 4.41
N ILE A 281 -14.44 15.02 4.05
CA ILE A 281 -13.80 16.29 4.39
C ILE A 281 -13.64 17.16 3.13
N SER A 282 -13.74 18.47 3.28
CA SER A 282 -13.42 19.41 2.19
C SER A 282 -11.92 19.67 2.18
N ASP A 283 -11.27 19.43 1.05
CA ASP A 283 -9.83 19.66 0.88
C ASP A 283 -9.55 21.00 0.19
N ALA A 284 -9.07 21.97 0.95
CA ALA A 284 -8.67 23.28 0.41
C ALA A 284 -7.50 23.18 -0.60
N GLY A 285 -6.71 22.10 -0.57
CA GLY A 285 -5.62 21.86 -1.52
C GLY A 285 -6.09 21.38 -2.91
N ARG A 286 -7.36 20.96 -3.03
CA ARG A 286 -7.98 20.51 -4.29
C ARG A 286 -9.38 21.12 -4.44
N ASP A 287 -9.44 22.45 -4.49
CA ASP A 287 -10.65 23.24 -4.78
C ASP A 287 -11.85 22.95 -3.88
N HIS A 288 -11.60 22.66 -2.61
CA HIS A 288 -12.64 22.32 -1.62
C HIS A 288 -13.47 21.07 -1.97
N LEU A 289 -13.00 20.25 -2.91
CA LEU A 289 -13.64 18.99 -3.25
C LEU A 289 -13.67 18.05 -2.04
N ARG A 290 -14.77 17.29 -1.93
CA ARG A 290 -14.93 16.31 -0.86
C ARG A 290 -14.05 15.09 -1.10
N CYS A 291 -13.31 14.71 -0.07
CA CYS A 291 -12.44 13.54 -0.06
C CYS A 291 -12.48 12.83 1.31
N TRP A 292 -11.68 11.79 1.48
CA TRP A 292 -11.61 11.04 2.73
C TRP A 292 -10.18 10.88 3.21
N GLY A 293 -10.01 10.96 4.53
CA GLY A 293 -8.81 10.51 5.24
C GLY A 293 -9.01 9.13 5.86
N TYR A 294 -8.06 8.72 6.72
CA TYR A 294 -8.13 7.42 7.41
C TYR A 294 -9.23 7.35 8.49
N ARG A 295 -9.80 8.49 8.91
CA ARG A 295 -10.89 8.60 9.89
C ARG A 295 -12.12 9.31 9.33
N LEU A 296 -13.30 8.82 9.71
CA LEU A 296 -14.63 9.38 9.39
C LEU A 296 -15.17 10.32 10.48
N HIS A 297 -14.48 10.44 11.62
CA HIS A 297 -14.89 11.31 12.73
C HIS A 297 -13.75 12.24 13.15
N PRO A 298 -14.07 13.45 13.67
CA PRO A 298 -13.06 14.37 14.17
C PRO A 298 -12.23 13.79 15.33
N PRO A 299 -10.93 14.15 15.45
CA PRO A 299 -10.15 14.87 14.45
C PRO A 299 -9.89 13.99 13.21
N TYR A 300 -10.25 14.54 12.06
CA TYR A 300 -10.08 13.87 10.78
C TYR A 300 -8.59 13.68 10.46
N GLY A 301 -8.29 12.61 9.73
CA GLY A 301 -6.98 12.45 9.11
C GLY A 301 -6.78 13.39 7.92
N PRO A 302 -5.54 13.54 7.41
CA PRO A 302 -5.31 14.28 6.18
C PRO A 302 -6.04 13.62 4.99
N PRO A 303 -6.40 14.41 3.94
CA PRO A 303 -6.87 13.89 2.67
C PRO A 303 -5.99 12.74 2.16
N SER A 304 -6.62 11.67 1.66
CA SER A 304 -5.91 10.46 1.25
C SER A 304 -6.51 9.87 -0.04
N PRO A 305 -5.69 9.67 -1.09
CA PRO A 305 -6.14 9.06 -2.34
C PRO A 305 -6.69 7.65 -2.16
N LEU A 306 -6.02 6.84 -1.34
CA LEU A 306 -6.49 5.51 -0.99
C LEU A 306 -7.91 5.53 -0.40
N HIS A 307 -8.11 6.32 0.65
CA HIS A 307 -9.37 6.31 1.40
C HIS A 307 -10.49 6.92 0.57
N THR A 308 -10.18 7.95 -0.22
CA THR A 308 -11.10 8.55 -1.21
C THR A 308 -11.52 7.51 -2.24
N ALA A 309 -10.57 6.78 -2.84
CA ALA A 309 -10.88 5.72 -3.80
C ALA A 309 -11.70 4.57 -3.16
N GLN A 310 -11.40 4.17 -1.92
CA GLN A 310 -12.18 3.17 -1.20
C GLN A 310 -13.62 3.64 -0.95
N ALA A 311 -13.81 4.89 -0.54
CA ALA A 311 -15.11 5.50 -0.30
C ALA A 311 -15.92 5.62 -1.59
N VAL A 312 -15.34 6.13 -2.69
CA VAL A 312 -15.98 6.20 -4.02
C VAL A 312 -16.48 4.82 -4.45
N VAL A 313 -15.62 3.79 -4.40
CA VAL A 313 -16.00 2.41 -4.76
C VAL A 313 -17.11 1.86 -3.85
N ALA A 314 -17.10 2.20 -2.56
CA ALA A 314 -18.12 1.75 -1.62
C ALA A 314 -19.47 2.44 -1.85
N LEU A 315 -19.46 3.77 -2.01
CA LEU A 315 -20.65 4.58 -2.29
C LEU A 315 -21.30 4.19 -3.62
N GLU A 316 -20.50 3.97 -4.67
CA GLU A 316 -21.04 3.53 -5.96
C GLU A 316 -21.71 2.16 -5.86
N ARG A 317 -21.10 1.21 -5.14
CA ARG A 317 -21.74 -0.11 -4.92
C ARG A 317 -23.00 0.02 -4.08
N ALA A 318 -22.99 0.88 -3.06
CA ALA A 318 -24.17 1.14 -2.24
C ALA A 318 -25.29 1.76 -3.08
N ALA A 319 -24.98 2.70 -3.97
CA ALA A 319 -25.93 3.33 -4.87
C ALA A 319 -26.65 2.31 -5.78
N ARG A 320 -25.92 1.32 -6.31
CA ARG A 320 -26.50 0.26 -7.15
C ARG A 320 -27.48 -0.67 -6.41
N VAL A 321 -27.30 -0.85 -5.11
CA VAL A 321 -28.10 -1.80 -4.30
C VAL A 321 -29.22 -1.10 -3.53
N LEU A 322 -28.94 0.07 -2.96
CA LEU A 322 -29.83 0.82 -2.07
C LEU A 322 -30.51 1.99 -2.76
N GLY A 323 -30.18 2.26 -4.03
CA GLY A 323 -30.49 3.53 -4.69
C GLY A 323 -29.53 4.66 -4.28
N GLU A 324 -29.57 5.75 -5.03
CA GLU A 324 -28.67 6.90 -4.86
C GLU A 324 -29.47 8.15 -4.48
N SER A 325 -29.15 8.75 -3.33
CA SER A 325 -29.65 10.07 -2.95
C SER A 325 -28.76 11.17 -3.54
N ALA A 326 -29.25 12.41 -3.59
CA ALA A 326 -28.47 13.55 -4.06
C ALA A 326 -27.18 13.77 -3.24
N ALA A 327 -27.25 13.58 -1.92
CA ALA A 327 -26.08 13.72 -1.05
C ALA A 327 -25.01 12.65 -1.32
N VAL A 328 -25.43 11.39 -1.48
CA VAL A 328 -24.55 10.26 -1.83
C VAL A 328 -23.91 10.47 -3.20
N ARG A 329 -24.71 10.88 -4.19
CA ARG A 329 -24.24 11.22 -5.54
C ARG A 329 -23.17 12.30 -5.48
N ALA A 330 -23.49 13.44 -4.87
CA ALA A 330 -22.59 14.57 -4.83
C ALA A 330 -21.28 14.24 -4.10
N ALA A 331 -21.33 13.50 -2.98
CA ALA A 331 -20.12 13.06 -2.29
C ALA A 331 -19.26 12.13 -3.16
N ARG A 332 -19.88 11.17 -3.85
CA ARG A 332 -19.19 10.25 -4.77
C ARG A 332 -18.54 11.01 -5.94
N GLU A 333 -19.26 11.93 -6.56
CA GLU A 333 -18.78 12.70 -7.72
C GLU A 333 -17.64 13.65 -7.33
N ASP A 334 -17.77 14.35 -6.19
CA ASP A 334 -16.68 15.16 -5.66
C ASP A 334 -15.43 14.32 -5.35
N GLY A 335 -15.61 13.12 -4.80
CA GLY A 335 -14.50 12.18 -4.59
C GLY A 335 -13.83 11.74 -5.88
N VAL A 336 -14.59 11.55 -6.97
CA VAL A 336 -14.02 11.28 -8.29
C VAL A 336 -13.24 12.50 -8.80
N ARG A 337 -13.83 13.69 -8.74
CA ARG A 337 -13.15 14.95 -9.13
C ARG A 337 -11.86 15.16 -8.35
N TRP A 338 -11.87 14.86 -7.05
CA TRP A 338 -10.70 14.98 -6.18
C TRP A 338 -9.57 14.02 -6.60
N LEU A 339 -9.90 12.80 -7.04
CA LEU A 339 -8.92 11.86 -7.59
C LEU A 339 -8.40 12.31 -8.96
N LEU A 340 -9.26 12.93 -9.77
CA LEU A 340 -8.89 13.48 -11.07
C LEU A 340 -8.01 14.74 -10.98
N SER A 341 -8.05 15.46 -9.86
CA SER A 341 -7.20 16.62 -9.59
C SER A 341 -5.84 16.25 -8.96
N CYS A 342 -5.33 15.05 -9.27
CA CYS A 342 -3.98 14.64 -8.88
C CYS A 342 -2.95 15.68 -9.38
N PRO A 343 -2.15 16.31 -8.49
CA PRO A 343 -1.31 17.44 -8.87
C PRO A 343 0.00 17.02 -9.56
N ASP A 344 0.40 15.75 -9.42
CA ASP A 344 1.72 15.28 -9.82
C ASP A 344 1.71 14.60 -11.19
N ALA A 345 2.74 14.85 -11.99
CA ALA A 345 3.05 14.12 -13.21
C ALA A 345 4.51 13.62 -13.18
N PRO A 346 4.83 12.46 -13.81
CA PRO A 346 3.93 11.59 -14.55
C PRO A 346 3.06 10.70 -13.63
N HIS A 347 1.81 10.46 -14.03
CA HIS A 347 0.81 9.82 -13.18
C HIS A 347 1.09 8.34 -12.82
N HIS A 348 1.99 7.64 -13.51
CA HIS A 348 2.36 6.26 -13.14
C HIS A 348 3.33 6.18 -11.94
N ALA A 349 3.86 7.32 -11.50
CA ALA A 349 4.82 7.42 -10.39
C ALA A 349 4.46 8.55 -9.41
N CYS A 350 3.22 9.06 -9.44
CA CYS A 350 2.79 10.12 -8.54
C CYS A 350 2.65 9.63 -7.10
N LEU A 351 2.75 10.58 -6.16
CA LEU A 351 2.60 10.30 -4.73
C LEU A 351 1.21 9.73 -4.40
N ASP A 352 0.20 10.06 -5.21
CA ASP A 352 -1.15 9.54 -5.03
C ASP A 352 -1.25 8.01 -5.22
N LEU A 353 -0.27 7.38 -5.88
CA LEU A 353 -0.21 5.93 -6.05
C LEU A 353 0.62 5.21 -4.99
N GLU A 354 1.27 5.94 -4.07
CA GLU A 354 2.08 5.32 -3.03
C GLU A 354 1.26 4.40 -2.13
N ASN A 355 1.83 3.23 -1.84
CA ASN A 355 1.20 2.26 -0.98
C ASN A 355 1.18 2.76 0.47
N LEU A 356 0.03 2.65 1.12
CA LEU A 356 -0.16 3.15 2.47
C LEU A 356 -0.17 2.01 3.50
N ARG A 357 0.36 2.29 4.70
CA ARG A 357 0.21 1.45 5.90
C ARG A 357 -0.56 2.24 6.95
N GLU A 358 -1.51 1.59 7.61
CA GLU A 358 -2.21 2.14 8.76
C GLU A 358 -2.38 1.10 9.87
N GLU A 359 -2.74 1.58 11.05
CA GLU A 359 -3.00 0.75 12.23
C GLU A 359 -4.41 1.00 12.75
N VAL A 360 -5.17 -0.08 12.92
CA VAL A 360 -6.44 -0.03 13.66
C VAL A 360 -6.19 -0.59 15.05
N ARG A 361 -6.26 0.27 16.06
CA ARG A 361 -5.99 -0.08 17.47
C ARG A 361 -7.29 -0.26 18.21
N ARG A 362 -7.47 -1.43 18.82
CA ARG A 362 -8.66 -1.77 19.63
C ARG A 362 -8.22 -2.18 21.03
N PRO A 363 -8.92 -1.75 22.10
CA PRO A 363 -8.70 -2.33 23.42
C PRO A 363 -8.93 -3.84 23.38
N ARG A 364 -8.13 -4.62 24.09
CA ARG A 364 -8.40 -6.05 24.22
C ARG A 364 -9.55 -6.26 25.21
N PRO A 365 -10.48 -7.20 24.98
CA PRO A 365 -11.55 -7.52 25.91
C PRO A 365 -11.08 -8.14 27.22
N ASP A 366 -9.96 -8.90 27.20
CA ASP A 366 -9.37 -9.53 28.38
C ASP A 366 -8.62 -8.53 29.27
N ASP A 367 -7.99 -7.53 28.65
CA ASP A 367 -7.26 -6.47 29.32
C ASP A 367 -7.43 -5.14 28.56
N PRO A 368 -8.38 -4.28 28.97
CA PRO A 368 -8.62 -2.99 28.33
C PRO A 368 -7.45 -2.01 28.39
N SER A 369 -6.44 -2.27 29.24
CA SER A 369 -5.20 -1.47 29.26
C SER A 369 -4.26 -1.81 28.10
N ARG A 370 -4.46 -2.99 27.48
CA ARG A 370 -3.71 -3.45 26.30
C ARG A 370 -4.52 -3.22 25.03
N HIS A 371 -3.79 -3.03 23.94
CA HIS A 371 -4.39 -2.82 22.63
C HIS A 371 -4.00 -3.96 21.67
N GLU A 372 -4.98 -4.49 20.96
CA GLU A 372 -4.75 -5.22 19.72
C GLU A 372 -4.50 -4.21 18.60
N VAL A 373 -3.42 -4.42 17.84
CA VAL A 373 -3.06 -3.56 16.72
C VAL A 373 -3.16 -4.35 15.42
N LEU A 374 -4.18 -4.05 14.63
CA LEU A 374 -4.29 -4.55 13.27
C LEU A 374 -3.46 -3.65 12.35
N ASN A 375 -2.39 -4.19 11.78
CA ASN A 375 -1.59 -3.52 10.77
C ASN A 375 -2.19 -3.78 9.39
N VAL A 376 -2.70 -2.73 8.75
CA VAL A 376 -3.29 -2.80 7.41
C VAL A 376 -2.31 -2.20 6.40
N ARG A 377 -2.13 -2.89 5.28
CA ARG A 377 -1.35 -2.44 4.14
C ARG A 377 -2.26 -2.35 2.94
N HIS A 378 -2.06 -1.34 2.12
CA HIS A 378 -2.95 -1.02 1.02
C HIS A 378 -2.20 -0.87 -0.28
N PHE A 379 -2.73 -1.48 -1.34
CA PHE A 379 -2.21 -1.32 -2.68
C PHE A 379 -3.00 -0.22 -3.39
N THR A 380 -2.59 1.02 -3.13
CA THR A 380 -3.34 2.25 -3.47
C THR A 380 -3.73 2.32 -4.94
N ALA A 381 -2.78 2.00 -5.84
CA ALA A 381 -3.02 2.00 -7.29
C ALA A 381 -4.24 1.15 -7.70
N THR A 382 -4.44 -0.03 -7.09
CA THR A 382 -5.60 -0.88 -7.43
C THR A 382 -6.93 -0.27 -7.00
N TRP A 383 -6.95 0.51 -5.93
CA TRP A 383 -8.15 1.22 -5.49
C TRP A 383 -8.47 2.38 -6.41
N ILE A 384 -7.46 3.13 -6.85
CA ILE A 384 -7.63 4.21 -7.82
C ILE A 384 -8.15 3.66 -9.16
N VAL A 385 -7.56 2.57 -9.68
CA VAL A 385 -8.10 1.88 -10.88
C VAL A 385 -9.58 1.55 -10.67
N ARG A 386 -9.95 0.93 -9.55
CA ARG A 386 -11.34 0.55 -9.28
C ARG A 386 -12.30 1.73 -9.16
N ALA A 387 -11.83 2.86 -8.62
CA ALA A 387 -12.62 4.07 -8.48
C ALA A 387 -12.84 4.77 -9.83
N LEU A 388 -11.80 4.85 -10.67
CA LEU A 388 -11.85 5.55 -11.96
C LEU A 388 -12.46 4.70 -13.08
N LEU A 389 -12.38 3.37 -13.01
CA LEU A 389 -12.86 2.46 -14.06
C LEU A 389 -14.40 2.27 -14.08
N SER A 390 -15.15 3.07 -13.32
CA SER A 390 -16.59 2.94 -13.29
C SER A 390 -17.28 3.81 -14.33
N PRO A 391 -18.43 3.38 -14.88
CA PRO A 391 -19.20 4.23 -15.81
C PRO A 391 -19.56 5.58 -15.19
N ALA A 392 -19.84 5.61 -13.90
CA ALA A 392 -20.19 6.84 -13.19
C ALA A 392 -18.99 7.79 -13.03
N ALA A 393 -17.77 7.26 -12.86
CA ALA A 393 -16.57 8.08 -12.82
C ALA A 393 -16.21 8.66 -14.19
N LEU A 394 -16.35 7.87 -15.25
CA LEU A 394 -16.19 8.35 -16.63
C LEU A 394 -17.22 9.43 -16.99
N GLU A 395 -18.46 9.28 -16.55
CA GLU A 395 -19.50 10.29 -16.76
C GLU A 395 -19.17 11.62 -16.07
N VAL A 396 -18.64 11.59 -14.84
CA VAL A 396 -18.12 12.79 -14.17
C VAL A 396 -17.00 13.44 -14.99
N ALA A 397 -16.04 12.64 -15.46
CA ALA A 397 -14.95 13.14 -16.29
C ALA A 397 -15.47 13.79 -17.58
N ARG A 398 -16.49 13.22 -18.22
CA ARG A 398 -17.14 13.78 -19.43
C ARG A 398 -17.83 15.11 -19.16
N GLN A 399 -18.64 15.15 -18.11
CA GLN A 399 -19.39 16.35 -17.72
C GLN A 399 -18.46 17.54 -17.43
N ASP A 400 -17.29 17.25 -16.88
CA ASP A 400 -16.29 18.27 -16.52
C ASP A 400 -15.24 18.50 -17.62
N GLY A 401 -15.31 17.79 -18.76
CA GLY A 401 -14.33 17.92 -19.86
C GLY A 401 -12.94 17.35 -19.55
N LEU A 402 -12.83 16.42 -18.61
CA LEU A 402 -11.59 15.82 -18.08
C LEU A 402 -11.32 14.39 -18.61
N GLU A 403 -11.85 14.03 -19.78
CA GLU A 403 -11.73 12.67 -20.33
C GLU A 403 -10.27 12.25 -20.58
N GLU A 404 -9.43 13.17 -21.06
CA GLU A 404 -8.01 12.90 -21.29
C GLU A 404 -7.27 12.66 -19.97
N THR A 405 -7.47 13.55 -18.99
CA THR A 405 -6.90 13.42 -17.63
C THR A 405 -7.35 12.12 -16.96
N TRP A 406 -8.63 11.77 -17.09
CA TRP A 406 -9.16 10.50 -16.59
C TRP A 406 -8.44 9.30 -17.21
N ARG A 407 -8.20 9.32 -18.53
CA ARG A 407 -7.49 8.25 -19.24
C ARG A 407 -6.05 8.14 -18.78
N GLU A 408 -5.33 9.26 -18.70
CA GLU A 408 -3.93 9.30 -18.27
C GLU A 408 -3.74 8.80 -16.83
N LEU A 409 -4.61 9.21 -15.91
CA LEU A 409 -4.59 8.75 -14.52
C LEU A 409 -4.92 7.27 -14.38
N LEU A 410 -5.94 6.81 -15.11
CA LEU A 410 -6.31 5.39 -15.12
C LEU A 410 -5.17 4.52 -15.66
N ASP A 411 -4.60 4.91 -16.79
CA ASP A 411 -3.48 4.18 -17.43
C ASP A 411 -2.23 4.21 -16.54
N GLY A 412 -1.94 5.35 -15.89
CA GLY A 412 -0.86 5.48 -14.92
C GLY A 412 -1.05 4.55 -13.72
N ALA A 413 -2.25 4.50 -13.15
CA ALA A 413 -2.57 3.60 -12.04
C ALA A 413 -2.48 2.12 -12.47
N VAL A 414 -2.94 1.77 -13.68
CA VAL A 414 -2.82 0.41 -14.24
C VAL A 414 -1.35 0.03 -14.44
N ALA A 415 -0.53 0.95 -14.97
CA ALA A 415 0.91 0.73 -15.12
C ALA A 415 1.59 0.47 -13.77
N ALA A 416 1.22 1.23 -12.73
CA ALA A 416 1.71 0.99 -11.37
C ALA A 416 1.25 -0.36 -10.80
N VAL A 417 0.04 -0.83 -11.14
CA VAL A 417 -0.41 -2.18 -10.79
C VAL A 417 0.45 -3.24 -11.47
N TRP A 418 0.70 -3.10 -12.77
CA TRP A 418 1.55 -4.02 -13.54
C TRP A 418 2.98 -4.07 -13.02
N ALA A 419 3.57 -2.93 -12.64
CA ALA A 419 4.95 -2.85 -12.16
C ALA A 419 5.23 -3.68 -10.89
N ARG A 420 4.19 -4.05 -10.14
CA ARG A 420 4.30 -4.84 -8.90
C ARG A 420 4.08 -6.34 -9.09
N GLN A 421 3.84 -6.78 -10.32
CA GLN A 421 3.50 -8.15 -10.67
C GLN A 421 4.75 -8.91 -11.13
N GLN A 422 4.95 -10.12 -10.61
CA GLN A 422 5.92 -11.09 -11.08
C GLN A 422 5.32 -12.50 -11.07
N ASP A 423 5.39 -13.23 -12.19
CA ASP A 423 4.90 -14.62 -12.33
C ASP A 423 3.50 -14.90 -11.73
N GLY A 424 2.52 -14.06 -12.07
CA GLY A 424 1.14 -14.12 -11.56
C GLY A 424 0.92 -13.56 -10.15
N ILE A 425 1.97 -13.21 -9.40
CA ILE A 425 1.89 -12.80 -8.00
C ILE A 425 2.30 -11.34 -7.80
N TRP A 426 1.63 -10.65 -6.88
CA TRP A 426 1.98 -9.28 -6.51
C TRP A 426 2.77 -9.24 -5.22
N SER A 427 3.78 -8.39 -5.19
CA SER A 427 4.74 -8.31 -4.10
C SER A 427 4.71 -6.95 -3.44
N TRP A 428 4.75 -6.94 -2.11
CA TRP A 428 5.02 -5.72 -1.34
C TRP A 428 6.53 -5.49 -1.27
N ASP A 429 6.98 -4.24 -1.43
CA ASP A 429 8.40 -3.87 -1.55
C ASP A 429 9.34 -4.47 -0.48
N ARG A 430 10.59 -4.73 -0.90
CA ARG A 430 11.73 -5.09 -0.04
C ARG A 430 12.18 -3.88 0.79
N GLY A 431 11.63 -3.71 1.98
CA GLY A 431 12.18 -2.81 2.99
C GLY A 431 12.70 -3.60 4.19
N ASP A 432 14.03 -3.55 4.43
CA ASP A 432 14.91 -3.94 5.57
C ASP A 432 14.60 -5.19 6.43
N SER A 433 13.49 -5.86 6.18
CA SER A 433 13.12 -7.15 6.72
C SER A 433 13.21 -8.16 5.58
N THR A 434 13.84 -9.29 5.85
CA THR A 434 14.21 -10.35 4.91
C THR A 434 13.03 -11.10 4.28
N GLU A 435 11.80 -10.59 4.36
CA GLU A 435 10.62 -11.25 3.87
C GLU A 435 9.98 -10.42 2.74
N LEU A 436 10.27 -10.82 1.50
CA LEU A 436 9.35 -10.61 0.39
C LEU A 436 8.02 -11.25 0.81
N ARG A 437 7.05 -10.42 1.19
CA ARG A 437 5.70 -10.90 1.47
C ARG A 437 4.93 -10.79 0.17
N HIS A 438 4.42 -11.93 -0.30
CA HIS A 438 3.49 -12.05 -1.41
C HIS A 438 2.07 -12.13 -0.83
N PRO A 439 1.45 -11.01 -0.41
CA PRO A 439 0.26 -11.06 0.41
C PRO A 439 -0.93 -11.46 -0.48
N MET A 440 -1.75 -12.41 -0.02
CA MET A 440 -2.90 -12.89 -0.80
C MET A 440 -3.82 -11.76 -1.24
N TRP A 441 -4.00 -10.76 -0.37
CA TRP A 441 -4.82 -9.58 -0.63
C TRP A 441 -4.31 -8.74 -1.80
N MET A 442 -2.98 -8.65 -1.98
CA MET A 442 -2.36 -7.82 -3.01
C MET A 442 -2.51 -8.47 -4.38
N THR A 443 -2.29 -9.78 -4.46
CA THR A 443 -2.54 -10.58 -5.67
C THR A 443 -4.00 -10.50 -6.08
N TYR A 444 -4.94 -10.65 -5.14
CA TYR A 444 -6.37 -10.46 -5.44
C TYR A 444 -6.66 -9.06 -6.00
N GLN A 445 -6.14 -8.01 -5.34
CA GLN A 445 -6.39 -6.63 -5.77
C GLN A 445 -5.81 -6.34 -7.15
N GLY A 446 -4.58 -6.80 -7.43
CA GLY A 446 -3.92 -6.66 -8.72
C GLY A 446 -4.68 -7.37 -9.85
N LEU A 447 -4.95 -8.67 -9.70
CA LEU A 447 -5.72 -9.46 -10.68
C LEU A 447 -7.09 -8.85 -10.96
N SER A 448 -7.81 -8.47 -9.91
CA SER A 448 -9.14 -7.91 -10.04
C SER A 448 -9.13 -6.54 -10.75
N ALA A 449 -8.14 -5.69 -10.48
CA ALA A 449 -7.99 -4.40 -11.16
C ALA A 449 -7.66 -4.58 -12.65
N LEU A 450 -6.67 -5.42 -12.97
CA LEU A 450 -6.26 -5.66 -14.36
C LEU A 450 -7.36 -6.35 -15.18
N ARG A 451 -8.06 -7.33 -14.60
CA ARG A 451 -9.20 -7.99 -15.25
C ARG A 451 -10.31 -7.00 -15.55
N ALA A 452 -10.64 -6.13 -14.60
CA ALA A 452 -11.67 -5.11 -14.82
C ALA A 452 -11.25 -4.17 -15.96
N TYR A 453 -10.00 -3.72 -15.96
CA TYR A 453 -9.47 -2.82 -16.99
C TYR A 453 -9.48 -3.45 -18.38
N ALA A 454 -9.09 -4.72 -18.50
CA ALA A 454 -9.15 -5.46 -19.76
C ALA A 454 -10.60 -5.63 -20.27
N VAL A 455 -11.55 -5.92 -19.38
CA VAL A 455 -12.98 -5.98 -19.78
C VAL A 455 -13.46 -4.61 -20.26
N TRP A 456 -13.03 -3.53 -19.63
CA TRP A 456 -13.43 -2.18 -20.01
C TRP A 456 -12.84 -1.77 -21.37
N THR A 457 -11.56 -2.02 -21.62
CA THR A 457 -10.86 -1.70 -22.88
C THR A 457 -11.31 -2.56 -24.06
N CYS A 458 -11.69 -3.83 -23.82
CA CYS A 458 -12.20 -4.72 -24.86
C CYS A 458 -13.72 -4.60 -25.09
N ARG A 459 -14.42 -3.65 -24.45
CA ARG A 459 -15.82 -3.39 -24.80
C ARG A 459 -15.85 -2.89 -26.23
N PRO A 460 -16.61 -3.52 -27.14
CA PRO A 460 -16.81 -2.94 -28.46
C PRO A 460 -17.39 -1.54 -28.25
N ASP A 461 -16.76 -0.54 -28.86
CA ASP A 461 -17.34 0.78 -28.94
C ASP A 461 -18.78 0.61 -29.42
N GLY A 462 -19.73 1.21 -28.71
CA GLY A 462 -21.09 1.36 -29.19
C GLY A 462 -21.10 2.32 -30.38
N THR A 463 -20.41 1.98 -31.45
CA THR A 463 -20.46 2.68 -32.72
C THR A 463 -21.66 2.17 -33.51
N THR A 464 -22.65 3.06 -33.55
CA THR A 464 -23.29 3.47 -34.80
C THR A 464 -24.06 2.40 -35.55
N THR A 465 -25.34 2.27 -35.22
CA THR A 465 -26.36 2.09 -36.27
C THR A 465 -27.21 3.34 -36.33
N ALA A 466 -27.22 3.93 -37.51
CA ALA A 466 -27.95 5.11 -37.93
C ALA A 466 -29.47 5.01 -37.71
#